data_AF-A0A7X8GWY0-F1
#
_entry.id   AF-A0A7X8GWY0-F1
#
_cell.length_a   1.000
_cell.length_b   1.000
_cell.length_c   1.000
_cell.angle_alpha   90.00
_cell.angle_beta   90.00
_cell.angle_gamma   90.00
#
_symmetry.space_group_name_H-M   'P 1'
#
loop_
_entity.id
_entity.type
_entity.pdbx_description
1 polymer ?
#
loop_
_entity_poly.entity_id
_entity_poly.type
_entity_poly.pdbx_seq_one_letter_code
_entity_poly.pdbx_strand_id
1 'polypeptide(L)'
;MKNLRFLMIICLTGLMMATINSCVEDNPVIQLPDKNLGATENGNLEVFARKGTATGPYLGNAVVKIFLTETDRTNGNVYQANTTDPVDPIAHGAFFNSLPFQKYYISVSWTGSDGLWQGVGECFVPKGKTTQYHVTCVQ
;
A
#
# COMPACT_ATOMS: atom_id res chain seq x y z
N MET A 1 -36.79 -18.58 62.50
CA MET A 1 -35.45 -18.38 63.11
C MET A 1 -34.39 -18.72 62.09
N LYS A 2 -33.44 -17.79 61.86
CA LYS A 2 -32.15 -17.96 61.13
C LYS A 2 -32.29 -18.24 59.62
N ASN A 3 -31.54 -17.67 58.69
CA ASN A 3 -30.56 -16.60 58.65
C ASN A 3 -30.36 -16.24 57.17
N LEU A 4 -30.31 -14.93 56.90
CA LEU A 4 -29.54 -14.25 55.86
C LEU A 4 -28.51 -15.10 55.10
N ARG A 5 -28.62 -15.20 53.76
CA ARG A 5 -27.46 -15.17 52.84
C ARG A 5 -27.85 -14.54 51.50
N PHE A 6 -27.40 -13.30 51.30
CA PHE A 6 -27.24 -12.65 50.01
C PHE A 6 -26.45 -13.57 49.07
N LEU A 7 -26.97 -13.84 47.88
CA LEU A 7 -26.17 -14.36 46.78
C LEU A 7 -26.24 -13.35 45.63
N MET A 8 -25.27 -12.45 45.65
CA MET A 8 -24.99 -11.49 44.59
C MET A 8 -24.30 -12.26 43.46
N ILE A 9 -25.03 -12.55 42.39
CA ILE A 9 -24.46 -13.15 41.17
C ILE A 9 -23.70 -12.03 40.45
N ILE A 10 -22.39 -11.98 40.65
CA ILE A 10 -21.48 -11.15 39.87
C ILE A 10 -21.38 -11.80 38.49
N CYS A 11 -22.03 -11.18 37.51
CA CYS A 11 -21.89 -11.51 36.11
C CYS A 11 -20.47 -11.10 35.68
N LEU A 12 -19.55 -12.05 35.77
CA LEU A 12 -18.17 -11.90 35.31
C LEU A 12 -18.18 -12.02 33.77
N THR A 13 -18.61 -10.96 33.08
CA THR A 13 -18.35 -10.82 31.65
C THR A 13 -16.85 -10.61 31.51
N GLY A 14 -16.15 -11.73 31.31
CA GLY A 14 -14.78 -11.74 30.85
C GLY A 14 -14.71 -10.97 29.55
N LEU A 15 -14.28 -9.71 29.66
CA LEU A 15 -13.80 -8.92 28.55
C LEU A 15 -12.51 -9.63 28.09
N MET A 16 -12.67 -10.66 27.25
CA MET A 16 -11.55 -11.11 26.42
C MET A 16 -11.15 -9.88 25.61
N MET A 17 -10.06 -9.25 26.04
CA MET A 17 -9.31 -8.35 25.18
C MET A 17 -8.98 -9.17 23.94
N ALA A 18 -9.74 -8.95 22.88
CA ALA A 18 -9.24 -9.20 21.55
C ALA A 18 -7.99 -8.32 21.44
N THR A 19 -6.83 -8.92 21.66
CA THR A 19 -5.61 -8.43 21.08
C THR A 19 -5.86 -8.47 19.58
N ILE A 20 -6.33 -7.34 19.04
CA ILE A 20 -6.08 -6.98 17.67
C ILE A 20 -4.56 -6.98 17.54
N ASN A 21 -4.00 -8.16 17.23
CA ASN A 21 -2.84 -8.23 16.38
C ASN A 21 -3.25 -7.48 15.11
N SER A 22 -2.95 -6.18 15.09
CA SER A 22 -2.85 -5.42 13.87
C SER A 22 -1.78 -6.14 13.05
N CYS A 23 -2.26 -7.00 12.16
CA CYS A 23 -1.47 -7.44 11.02
C CYS A 23 -1.02 -6.14 10.34
N VAL A 24 0.29 -5.99 10.28
CA VAL A 24 1.05 -4.89 9.70
C VAL A 24 0.31 -4.28 8.50
N GLU A 25 0.13 -2.95 8.49
CA GLU A 25 -0.11 -2.23 7.25
C GLU A 25 1.16 -2.38 6.39
N ASP A 26 1.28 -3.50 5.68
CA ASP A 26 2.53 -4.03 5.07
C ASP A 26 3.05 -3.23 3.86
N ASN A 27 2.53 -2.02 3.64
CA ASN A 27 2.91 -1.14 2.54
C ASN A 27 3.02 0.30 3.07
N PRO A 28 4.19 0.76 3.54
CA PRO A 28 4.34 2.12 4.03
C PRO A 28 4.02 3.13 2.92
N VAL A 29 3.21 4.14 3.27
CA VAL A 29 2.92 5.29 2.41
C VAL A 29 3.67 6.49 2.96
N ILE A 30 4.65 7.02 2.22
CA ILE A 30 5.44 8.18 2.63
C ILE A 30 5.05 9.37 1.75
N GLN A 31 4.73 10.50 2.35
CA GLN A 31 4.42 11.73 1.60
C GLN A 31 5.57 12.73 1.74
N LEU A 32 6.21 13.06 0.63
CA LEU A 32 7.25 14.07 0.57
C LEU A 32 6.70 15.37 -0.03
N PRO A 33 7.09 16.55 0.48
CA PRO A 33 6.76 17.82 -0.18
C PRO A 33 7.33 17.83 -1.59
N ASP A 34 6.57 18.32 -2.57
CA ASP A 34 7.08 18.47 -3.93
C ASP A 34 8.25 19.47 -3.95
N LYS A 35 9.35 19.11 -4.60
CA LYS A 35 10.54 19.97 -4.73
C LYS A 35 10.25 21.18 -5.62
N ASN A 36 9.13 21.18 -6.34
CA ASN A 36 8.64 22.32 -7.11
C ASN A 36 7.54 23.07 -6.34
N LEU A 37 7.96 24.10 -5.59
CA LEU A 37 7.12 25.02 -4.81
C LEU A 37 6.17 25.81 -5.72
N GLY A 38 4.98 25.27 -5.94
CA GLY A 38 3.81 25.96 -6.47
C GLY A 38 2.55 25.22 -6.04
N ALA A 39 1.39 25.89 -6.05
CA ALA A 39 0.11 25.20 -5.91
C ALA A 39 -0.12 24.35 -7.17
N THR A 40 0.51 23.17 -7.24
CA THR A 40 0.26 22.24 -8.32
C THR A 40 -1.10 21.59 -8.05
N GLU A 41 -2.02 21.68 -9.00
CA GLU A 41 -3.35 21.07 -8.89
C GLU A 41 -3.30 19.53 -8.83
N ASN A 42 -2.10 18.96 -9.04
CA ASN A 42 -1.78 17.56 -9.15
C ASN A 42 -0.71 17.14 -8.12
N GLY A 43 -0.59 15.84 -7.88
CA GLY A 43 0.50 15.24 -7.10
C GLY A 43 1.35 14.30 -7.95
N ASN A 44 2.32 13.65 -7.31
CA ASN A 44 3.14 12.62 -7.93
C ASN A 44 3.03 11.32 -7.14
N LEU A 45 3.27 10.20 -7.80
CA LEU A 45 3.32 8.87 -7.20
C LEU A 45 4.62 8.19 -7.59
N GLU A 46 5.31 7.61 -6.61
CA GLU A 46 6.48 6.78 -6.81
C GLU A 46 6.24 5.42 -6.18
N VAL A 47 6.19 4.37 -7.00
CA VAL A 47 5.87 3.02 -6.53
C VAL A 47 7.12 2.17 -6.47
N PHE A 48 7.38 1.59 -5.32
CA PHE A 48 8.47 0.66 -5.08
C PHE A 48 7.93 -0.77 -5.00
N ALA A 49 8.57 -1.71 -5.69
CA ALA A 49 8.20 -3.11 -5.67
C ALA A 49 9.14 -3.90 -4.75
N ARG A 50 8.61 -4.74 -3.87
CA ARG A 50 9.39 -5.61 -2.97
C ARG A 50 9.02 -7.07 -3.15
N LYS A 51 9.99 -7.97 -3.03
CA LYS A 51 9.78 -9.41 -3.22
C LYS A 51 9.36 -10.12 -1.93
N GLY A 52 8.23 -10.82 -1.96
CA GLY A 52 7.75 -11.77 -0.95
C GLY A 52 7.23 -11.17 0.35
N THR A 53 7.90 -10.17 0.92
CA THR A 53 7.53 -9.52 2.19
C THR A 53 7.75 -8.01 2.14
N ALA A 54 7.14 -7.28 3.08
CA ALA A 54 7.30 -5.83 3.21
C ALA A 54 8.75 -5.37 3.47
N THR A 55 9.59 -6.26 4.02
CA THR A 55 11.02 -6.03 4.23
C THR A 55 11.91 -6.73 3.20
N GLY A 56 11.31 -7.35 2.18
CA GLY A 56 12.01 -8.07 1.12
C GLY A 56 12.82 -7.15 0.21
N PRO A 57 13.68 -7.72 -0.65
CA PRO A 57 14.51 -6.94 -1.56
C PRO A 57 13.65 -6.17 -2.56
N TYR A 58 14.12 -4.99 -2.95
CA TYR A 58 13.48 -4.20 -4.00
C TYR A 58 13.66 -4.86 -5.36
N LEU A 59 12.63 -4.77 -6.19
CA LEU A 59 12.59 -5.35 -7.53
C LEU A 59 12.84 -4.24 -8.56
N GLY A 60 13.97 -4.33 -9.26
CA GLY A 60 14.25 -3.51 -10.44
C GLY A 60 13.57 -4.06 -11.68
N ASN A 61 13.22 -3.17 -12.61
CA ASN A 61 12.49 -3.50 -13.84
C ASN A 61 11.11 -4.17 -13.60
N ALA A 62 10.49 -3.92 -12.44
CA ALA A 62 9.12 -4.35 -12.17
C ALA A 62 8.15 -3.44 -12.91
N VAL A 63 7.19 -4.01 -13.63
CA VAL A 63 6.15 -3.25 -14.33
C VAL A 63 5.08 -2.84 -13.33
N VAL A 64 4.91 -1.54 -13.16
CA VAL A 64 3.88 -0.93 -12.33
C VAL A 64 2.81 -0.32 -13.23
N LYS A 65 1.55 -0.64 -12.95
CA LYS A 65 0.38 -0.07 -13.62
C LYS A 65 -0.49 0.61 -12.58
N ILE A 66 -1.01 1.77 -12.92
CA ILE A 66 -1.99 2.48 -12.10
C ILE A 66 -3.33 2.57 -12.83
N PHE A 67 -4.40 2.60 -12.06
CA PHE A 67 -5.79 2.57 -12.53
C PHE A 67 -6.61 3.59 -11.73
N LEU A 68 -7.64 4.15 -12.38
CA LEU A 68 -8.52 5.14 -11.75
C LEU A 68 -9.56 4.48 -10.83
N THR A 69 -9.93 3.23 -11.13
CA THR A 69 -10.90 2.46 -10.36
C THR A 69 -10.44 1.01 -10.18
N GLU A 70 -10.99 0.32 -9.19
CA GLU A 70 -10.75 -1.12 -8.98
C GLU A 70 -11.26 -1.95 -10.17
N THR A 71 -12.38 -1.52 -10.76
CA THR A 71 -12.94 -2.14 -11.96
C THR A 71 -11.98 -2.04 -13.13
N ASP A 72 -11.33 -0.89 -13.33
CA ASP A 72 -10.31 -0.72 -14.36
C ASP A 72 -9.12 -1.63 -14.12
N ARG A 73 -8.68 -1.78 -12.87
CA ARG A 73 -7.61 -2.74 -12.50
C ARG A 73 -7.99 -4.18 -12.83
N THR A 74 -9.22 -4.57 -12.48
CA THR A 74 -9.74 -5.92 -12.72
C THR A 74 -9.87 -6.23 -14.21
N ASN A 75 -10.28 -5.25 -15.01
CA ASN A 75 -10.47 -5.40 -16.45
C ASN A 75 -9.19 -5.16 -17.27
N GLY A 76 -8.11 -4.69 -16.63
CA GLY A 76 -6.86 -4.35 -17.33
C GLY A 76 -6.90 -3.03 -18.10
N ASN A 77 -7.83 -2.12 -17.78
CA ASN A 77 -7.94 -0.78 -18.35
C ASN A 77 -6.88 0.15 -17.74
N VAL A 78 -5.63 -0.01 -18.16
CA VAL A 78 -4.49 0.73 -17.60
C VAL A 78 -4.66 2.24 -17.83
N TYR A 79 -4.52 3.03 -16.77
CA TYR A 79 -4.45 4.49 -16.88
C TYR A 79 -3.05 4.94 -17.28
N GLN A 80 -2.03 4.53 -16.52
CA GLN A 80 -0.63 4.72 -16.86
C GLN A 80 0.19 3.51 -16.40
N ALA A 81 1.34 3.29 -17.04
CA ALA A 81 2.29 2.25 -16.66
C ALA A 81 3.71 2.80 -16.72
N ASN A 82 4.56 2.33 -15.80
CA ASN A 82 5.98 2.63 -15.79
C ASN A 82 6.73 1.44 -15.15
N THR A 83 8.06 1.48 -15.16
CA THR A 83 8.91 0.46 -14.53
C THR A 83 9.71 1.03 -13.39
N THR A 84 9.98 0.22 -12.36
CA THR A 84 10.99 0.56 -11.34
C THR A 84 12.38 0.63 -11.98
N ASP A 85 13.27 1.44 -11.40
CA ASP A 85 14.64 1.60 -11.90
C ASP A 85 15.38 0.24 -11.91
N PRO A 86 16.00 -0.16 -13.02
CA PRO A 86 16.70 -1.45 -13.11
C PRO A 86 18.05 -1.46 -12.38
N VAL A 87 18.64 -0.30 -12.11
CA VAL A 87 19.98 -0.13 -11.52
C VAL A 87 19.90 0.20 -10.03
N ASP A 88 19.04 1.15 -9.64
CA ASP A 88 18.87 1.56 -8.24
C ASP A 88 17.38 1.57 -7.80
N PRO A 89 16.73 0.40 -7.71
CA PRO A 89 15.32 0.28 -7.34
C PRO A 89 15.03 0.62 -5.88
N ILE A 90 16.07 0.87 -5.06
CA ILE A 90 15.92 1.27 -3.66
C ILE A 90 15.71 2.78 -3.59
N ALA A 91 16.48 3.54 -4.37
CA ALA A 91 16.38 4.99 -4.43
C ALA A 91 15.27 5.49 -5.37
N HIS A 92 14.97 4.73 -6.44
CA HIS A 92 14.08 5.18 -7.51
C HIS A 92 13.00 4.15 -7.84
N GLY A 93 11.76 4.49 -7.52
CA GLY A 93 10.58 3.69 -7.86
C GLY A 93 10.07 3.97 -9.27
N ALA A 94 8.98 3.31 -9.65
CA ALA A 94 8.22 3.66 -10.85
C ALA A 94 7.52 5.00 -10.61
N PHE A 95 7.99 6.06 -11.28
CA PHE A 95 7.52 7.43 -11.05
C PHE A 95 6.40 7.82 -12.03
N PHE A 96 5.35 8.41 -11.49
CA PHE A 96 4.19 8.96 -12.20
C PHE A 96 4.02 10.42 -11.78
N ASN A 97 4.13 11.33 -12.74
CA ASN A 97 4.08 12.76 -12.47
C ASN A 97 2.69 13.35 -12.76
N SER A 98 2.40 14.48 -12.12
CA SER A 98 1.23 15.31 -12.45
C SER A 98 -0.10 14.54 -12.49
N LEU A 99 -0.35 13.73 -11.45
CA LEU A 99 -1.56 12.96 -11.25
C LEU A 99 -2.66 13.80 -10.56
N PRO A 100 -3.91 13.81 -11.07
CA PRO A 100 -5.05 14.38 -10.36
C PRO A 100 -5.21 13.84 -8.93
N PHE A 101 -5.70 14.68 -8.02
CA PHE A 101 -6.03 14.23 -6.67
C PHE A 101 -7.17 13.21 -6.68
N GLN A 102 -6.83 11.97 -6.41
CA GLN A 102 -7.77 10.87 -6.20
C GLN A 102 -7.06 9.66 -5.57
N LYS A 103 -7.83 8.60 -5.33
CA LYS A 103 -7.28 7.29 -5.03
C LYS A 103 -6.90 6.60 -6.33
N TYR A 104 -5.70 6.03 -6.38
CA TYR A 104 -5.24 5.19 -7.46
C TYR A 104 -5.15 3.74 -7.00
N TYR A 105 -5.52 2.84 -7.89
CA TYR A 105 -5.34 1.40 -7.74
C TYR A 105 -4.07 1.00 -8.47
N ILE A 106 -3.30 0.08 -7.90
CA ILE A 106 -1.95 -0.25 -8.35
C ILE A 106 -1.88 -1.75 -8.59
N SER A 107 -1.25 -2.15 -9.69
CA SER A 107 -0.75 -3.51 -9.87
C SER A 107 0.73 -3.48 -10.23
N VAL A 108 1.46 -4.45 -9.71
CA VAL A 108 2.88 -4.65 -9.96
C VAL A 108 3.08 -6.07 -10.43
N SER A 109 3.87 -6.24 -11.48
CA SER A 109 4.30 -7.55 -11.95
C SER A 109 5.79 -7.55 -12.24
N TRP A 110 6.48 -8.60 -11.82
CA TRP A 110 7.88 -8.80 -12.08
C TRP A 110 8.14 -10.29 -12.34
N THR A 111 8.94 -10.59 -13.35
CA THR A 111 9.30 -11.98 -13.67
C THR A 111 10.78 -12.18 -13.41
N GLY A 112 11.09 -13.07 -12.48
CA GLY A 112 12.44 -13.48 -12.14
C GLY A 112 12.76 -14.89 -12.64
N SER A 113 13.96 -15.36 -12.30
CA SER A 113 14.37 -16.75 -12.53
C SER A 113 13.51 -17.76 -11.77
N ASP A 114 12.85 -17.34 -10.70
CA ASP A 114 12.02 -18.19 -9.84
C ASP A 114 10.52 -18.07 -10.13
N GLY A 115 10.11 -17.25 -11.10
CA GLY A 115 8.72 -17.18 -11.57
C GLY A 115 8.16 -15.77 -11.66
N LEU A 116 6.84 -15.69 -11.86
CA LEU A 116 6.07 -14.45 -11.87
C LEU A 116 5.72 -14.06 -10.43
N TRP A 117 5.97 -12.79 -10.09
CA TRP A 117 5.63 -12.18 -8.82
C TRP A 117 4.67 -11.02 -9.08
N GLN A 118 3.57 -10.98 -8.33
CA GLN A 118 2.52 -9.99 -8.50
C GLN A 118 2.16 -9.34 -7.17
N GLY A 119 1.90 -8.04 -7.21
CA GLY A 119 1.44 -7.28 -6.06
C GLY A 119 0.34 -6.33 -6.46
N VAL A 120 -0.52 -5.98 -5.51
CA VAL A 120 -1.61 -5.02 -5.69
C VAL A 120 -1.63 -4.06 -4.52
N GLY A 121 -2.20 -2.88 -4.72
CA GLY A 121 -2.36 -1.89 -3.66
C GLY A 121 -3.24 -0.73 -4.09
N GLU A 122 -3.48 0.18 -3.16
CA GLU A 122 -4.16 1.44 -3.45
C GLU A 122 -3.59 2.55 -2.58
N CYS A 123 -3.56 3.77 -3.12
CA CYS A 123 -3.12 4.94 -2.35
C CYS A 123 -3.77 6.24 -2.86
N PHE A 124 -3.86 7.24 -2.00
CA PHE A 124 -4.21 8.60 -2.41
C PHE A 124 -2.97 9.36 -2.87
N VAL A 125 -3.12 10.14 -3.94
CA VAL A 125 -2.09 11.05 -4.44
C VAL A 125 -2.51 12.51 -4.17
N PRO A 126 -2.10 13.11 -3.04
CA PRO A 126 -2.44 14.48 -2.69
C PRO A 126 -1.75 15.50 -3.60
N LYS A 127 -2.41 16.64 -3.79
CA LYS A 127 -1.87 17.79 -4.54
C LYS A 127 -0.57 18.31 -3.92
N GLY A 128 0.39 18.71 -4.75
CA GLY A 128 1.65 19.34 -4.29
C GLY A 128 2.57 18.41 -3.48
N LYS A 129 2.38 17.10 -3.58
CA LYS A 129 3.14 16.10 -2.84
C LYS A 129 3.53 14.95 -3.75
N THR A 130 4.62 14.29 -3.38
CA THR A 130 4.99 12.99 -3.92
C THR A 130 4.63 11.92 -2.90
N THR A 131 3.70 11.04 -3.25
CA THR A 131 3.40 9.83 -2.49
C THR A 131 4.38 8.74 -2.91
N GLN A 132 5.17 8.23 -1.99
CA GLN A 132 5.91 6.98 -2.16
C GLN A 132 5.08 5.84 -1.58
N TYR A 133 4.90 4.78 -2.37
CA TYR A 133 4.10 3.62 -2.00
C TYR A 133 4.88 2.34 -2.27
N HIS A 134 4.99 1.46 -1.28
CA HIS A 134 5.65 0.18 -1.44
C HIS A 134 4.61 -0.90 -1.70
N VAL A 135 4.85 -1.77 -2.67
CA VAL A 135 4.01 -2.93 -2.98
C VAL A 135 4.81 -4.19 -2.73
N THR A 136 4.34 -5.03 -1.82
CA THR A 136 4.85 -6.39 -1.68
C THR A 136 4.27 -7.28 -2.80
N CYS A 137 5.15 -7.85 -3.62
CA CYS A 137 4.81 -8.84 -4.62
C CYS A 137 4.92 -10.25 -4.05
N VAL A 138 3.92 -11.08 -4.30
CA VAL A 138 3.88 -12.50 -3.94
C VAL A 138 3.81 -13.36 -5.20
N GLN A 139 4.25 -14.60 -5.11
CA GLN A 139 4.29 -15.55 -6.22
C GLN A 139 2.96 -16.28 -6.39
#